data_AF-A0A1W1HE92-F1
#
_entry.id   AF-A0A1W1HE92-F1
#
_cell.length_a   1.000
_cell.length_b   1.000
_cell.length_c   1.000
_cell.angle_alpha   90.00
_cell.angle_beta   90.00
_cell.angle_gamma   90.00
#
_symmetry.space_group_name_H-M   'P 1'
#
loop_
_entity.id
_entity.type
_entity.pdbx_description
1 polymer ?
#
loop_
_entity_poly.entity_id
_entity_poly.type
_entity_poly.pdbx_seq_one_letter_code
_entity_poly.pdbx_strand_id
1 'polypeptide(L)'
;MKLLLHNITIKVAILVLIGALWSAQVVFTSSLDREEVAMDDKNQHLEIATFAGGCFWCMETPFEKIDGVKNVVSGYTGGETSNPTYESVSSGHTGHAEAIQIKFDPERVSYKELVNLFWQQIDPTDAGGSFVDRGSQYRSAIFYHNENQRKIAEASRNLLDASKIFTRPIATEIVEFKKFYDAEDYHQDYYKKNPIRYKFYRYRSGRDQFIEKTWVKSDDIFSISQDASSSNGSFSEQRDSSSTPSSRNNFYDLSGQSSEMESFKLPSDSELKKKLTPIQYEVTRNNGTEKAFQNEYWDNKKEGIYVDIVSGEALFSSRDKFDSGTGWPSFTRPIDKNSLVEKQEKGLFFGNVIEVRSRYADSHLGHLFEDGHLPGGLRYCINSAALRFIPKENLASEGYGNYEKIFN
;
A
#
# COMPACT_ATOMS: atom_id res chain seq x y z
N MET A 1 22.00 -48.92 -62.68
CA MET A 1 21.54 -49.33 -61.32
C MET A 1 22.42 -48.78 -60.19
N LYS A 2 23.76 -48.88 -60.24
CA LYS A 2 24.67 -48.40 -59.18
C LYS A 2 24.61 -46.87 -58.89
N LEU A 3 24.38 -46.03 -59.89
CA LEU A 3 24.26 -44.57 -59.72
C LEU A 3 22.95 -44.11 -59.07
N LEU A 4 21.85 -44.87 -59.24
CA LEU A 4 20.57 -44.54 -58.62
C LEU A 4 20.57 -44.84 -57.11
N LEU A 5 21.20 -45.96 -56.72
CA LEU A 5 21.31 -46.39 -55.33
C LEU A 5 22.18 -45.42 -54.50
N HIS A 6 23.25 -44.87 -55.08
CA HIS A 6 24.15 -43.93 -54.39
C HIS A 6 23.48 -42.59 -54.04
N ASN A 7 22.67 -42.03 -54.96
CA ASN A 7 21.95 -40.78 -54.70
C ASN A 7 20.83 -40.94 -53.66
N ILE A 8 20.25 -42.13 -53.52
CA ILE A 8 19.25 -42.42 -52.49
C ILE A 8 19.92 -42.53 -51.12
N THR A 9 21.11 -43.16 -51.03
CA THR A 9 21.82 -43.30 -49.74
C THR A 9 22.25 -41.95 -49.18
N ILE A 10 22.73 -41.04 -50.04
CA ILE A 10 23.15 -39.69 -49.61
C ILE A 10 21.95 -38.86 -49.13
N LYS A 11 20.81 -38.92 -49.82
CA LYS A 11 19.59 -38.18 -49.41
C LYS A 11 19.01 -38.70 -48.09
N VAL A 12 19.04 -40.01 -47.85
CA VAL A 12 18.60 -40.60 -46.57
C VAL A 12 19.56 -40.21 -45.44
N ALA A 13 20.87 -40.21 -45.67
CA ALA A 13 21.85 -39.78 -44.66
C ALA A 13 21.67 -38.29 -44.27
N ILE A 14 21.39 -37.41 -45.24
CA ILE A 14 21.14 -35.99 -44.99
C ILE A 14 19.84 -35.78 -44.20
N LEU A 15 18.76 -36.52 -44.51
CA LEU A 15 17.50 -36.45 -43.76
C LEU A 15 17.63 -36.93 -42.31
N VAL A 16 18.43 -37.98 -42.06
CA VAL A 16 18.71 -38.46 -40.70
C VAL A 16 19.54 -37.44 -39.90
N LEU A 17 20.53 -36.79 -40.54
CA LEU A 17 21.32 -35.73 -39.90
C LEU A 17 20.50 -34.47 -39.58
N ILE A 18 19.61 -34.05 -40.48
CA ILE A 18 18.70 -32.91 -40.24
C ILE A 18 17.71 -33.24 -39.11
N GLY A 19 17.16 -34.47 -39.07
CA GLY A 19 16.29 -34.92 -37.99
C GLY A 19 17.00 -34.99 -36.63
N ALA A 20 18.26 -35.45 -36.61
CA ALA A 20 19.07 -35.49 -35.40
C ALA A 20 19.41 -34.08 -34.88
N LEU A 21 19.72 -33.12 -35.76
CA LEU A 21 19.93 -31.72 -35.38
C LEU A 21 18.64 -31.06 -34.86
N TRP A 22 17.48 -31.36 -35.45
CA TRP A 22 16.19 -30.86 -34.97
C TRP A 22 15.83 -31.42 -33.58
N SER A 23 16.07 -32.72 -33.35
CA SER A 23 15.86 -33.31 -32.02
C SER A 23 16.83 -32.77 -30.96
N ALA A 24 18.09 -32.50 -31.34
CA ALA A 24 19.07 -31.93 -30.43
C ALA A 24 18.73 -30.48 -30.07
N GLN A 25 18.24 -29.67 -31.02
CA GLN A 25 17.77 -28.31 -30.72
C GLN A 25 16.55 -28.32 -29.79
N VAL A 26 15.54 -29.17 -30.01
CA VAL A 26 14.34 -29.23 -29.15
C VAL A 26 14.69 -29.65 -27.71
N VAL A 27 15.62 -30.58 -27.52
CA VAL A 27 16.07 -30.99 -26.18
C VAL A 27 16.86 -29.86 -25.51
N PHE A 28 17.72 -29.14 -26.24
CA PHE A 28 18.50 -28.02 -25.71
C PHE A 28 17.64 -26.80 -25.35
N THR A 29 16.58 -26.52 -26.12
CA THR A 29 15.62 -25.45 -25.79
C THR A 29 14.84 -25.79 -24.52
N SER A 30 14.41 -27.05 -24.36
CA SER A 30 13.67 -27.49 -23.17
C SER A 30 14.49 -27.49 -21.87
N SER A 31 15.82 -27.61 -21.95
CA SER A 31 16.71 -27.49 -20.78
C SER A 31 17.00 -26.03 -20.40
N LEU A 32 17.05 -25.11 -21.37
CA LEU A 32 17.30 -23.69 -21.11
C LEU A 32 16.08 -23.00 -20.48
N ASP A 33 14.86 -23.33 -20.92
CA ASP A 33 13.62 -22.79 -20.34
C ASP A 33 13.38 -23.27 -18.89
N ARG A 34 13.97 -24.40 -18.50
CA ARG A 34 13.82 -24.96 -17.15
C ARG A 34 14.78 -24.33 -16.13
N GLU A 35 15.90 -23.77 -16.60
CA GLU A 35 16.90 -23.14 -15.73
C GLU A 35 16.53 -21.68 -15.39
N GLU A 36 15.84 -20.97 -16.30
CA GLU A 36 15.43 -19.57 -16.09
C GLU A 36 14.31 -19.42 -15.03
N VAL A 37 13.50 -20.47 -14.80
CA VAL A 37 12.43 -20.47 -13.79
C VAL A 37 12.93 -20.84 -12.38
N ALA A 38 14.17 -21.33 -12.24
CA ALA A 38 14.70 -21.87 -10.99
C ALA A 38 15.77 -20.99 -10.30
N MET A 39 15.87 -19.70 -10.66
CA MET A 39 16.90 -18.79 -10.14
C MET A 39 16.36 -17.46 -9.56
N ASP A 40 15.33 -17.48 -8.71
CA ASP A 40 15.01 -16.31 -7.85
C ASP A 40 14.76 -16.65 -6.36
N ASP A 41 14.57 -17.92 -6.00
CA ASP A 41 14.12 -18.28 -4.63
C ASP A 41 15.26 -18.53 -3.61
N LYS A 42 16.53 -18.41 -4.02
CA LYS A 42 17.68 -18.80 -3.16
C LYS A 42 18.30 -17.67 -2.35
N ASN A 43 17.82 -16.43 -2.45
CA ASN A 43 18.41 -15.32 -1.70
C ASN A 43 17.43 -14.25 -1.19
N GLN A 44 16.11 -14.48 -1.26
CA GLN A 44 15.14 -13.56 -0.65
C GLN A 44 15.11 -13.81 0.86
N HIS A 45 15.63 -12.85 1.64
CA HIS A 45 15.52 -12.86 3.09
C HIS A 45 14.07 -12.60 3.49
N LEU A 46 13.29 -13.66 3.67
CA LEU A 46 11.88 -13.54 4.07
C LEU A 46 11.76 -13.42 5.59
N GLU A 47 10.89 -12.51 6.03
CA GLU A 47 10.53 -12.31 7.42
C GLU A 47 9.15 -12.89 7.74
N ILE A 48 8.86 -13.04 9.03
CA ILE A 48 7.58 -13.56 9.55
C ILE A 48 6.92 -12.53 10.45
N ALA A 49 5.63 -12.29 10.22
CA ALA A 49 4.74 -11.58 11.14
C ALA A 49 3.68 -12.55 11.67
N THR A 50 3.22 -12.36 12.91
CA THR A 50 2.17 -13.20 13.50
C THR A 50 1.15 -12.36 14.25
N PHE A 51 -0.10 -12.45 13.83
CA PHE A 51 -1.20 -11.62 14.35
C PHE A 51 -2.40 -12.47 14.72
N ALA A 52 -3.00 -12.21 15.88
CA ALA A 52 -4.33 -12.67 16.24
C ALA A 52 -5.29 -11.49 16.21
N GLY A 53 -6.46 -11.67 15.61
CA GLY A 53 -7.39 -10.56 15.40
C GLY A 53 -8.85 -10.99 15.35
N GLY A 54 -9.21 -12.08 16.04
CA GLY A 54 -10.48 -12.78 15.88
C GLY A 54 -10.38 -13.96 14.93
N CYS A 55 -11.49 -14.36 14.30
CA CYS A 55 -11.49 -15.48 13.36
C CYS A 55 -10.42 -15.34 12.27
N PHE A 56 -9.51 -16.31 12.18
CA PHE A 56 -8.38 -16.22 11.24
C PHE A 56 -8.81 -16.23 9.77
N TRP A 57 -9.97 -16.79 9.42
CA TRP A 57 -10.49 -16.74 8.05
C TRP A 57 -10.69 -15.30 7.57
N CYS A 58 -11.14 -14.43 8.48
CA CYS A 58 -11.35 -13.01 8.23
C CYS A 58 -10.02 -12.24 8.16
N MET A 59 -8.98 -12.76 8.81
CA MET A 59 -7.67 -12.12 8.89
C MET A 59 -6.74 -12.55 7.76
N GLU A 60 -6.95 -13.70 7.12
CA GLU A 60 -6.11 -14.17 6.00
C GLU A 60 -6.25 -13.27 4.76
N THR A 61 -7.49 -13.00 4.33
CA THR A 61 -7.80 -12.30 3.07
C THR A 61 -7.14 -10.91 2.92
N PRO A 62 -7.11 -10.03 3.95
CA PRO A 62 -6.50 -8.71 3.85
C PRO A 62 -5.01 -8.74 3.49
N PHE A 63 -4.26 -9.76 3.92
CA PHE A 63 -2.80 -9.80 3.74
C PHE A 63 -2.36 -10.54 2.48
N GLU A 64 -3.09 -11.55 2.03
CA GLU A 64 -2.70 -12.36 0.86
C GLU A 64 -2.56 -11.56 -0.44
N LYS A 65 -3.26 -10.43 -0.54
CA LYS A 65 -3.26 -9.59 -1.75
C LYS A 65 -2.15 -8.54 -1.78
N ILE A 66 -1.36 -8.46 -0.71
CA ILE A 66 -0.30 -7.46 -0.58
C ILE A 66 0.90 -7.91 -1.40
N ASP A 67 1.40 -7.02 -2.26
CA ASP A 67 2.63 -7.27 -2.98
C ASP A 67 3.80 -7.41 -2.01
N GLY A 68 4.57 -8.51 -2.11
CA GLY A 68 5.61 -8.86 -1.15
C GLY A 68 5.19 -9.87 -0.08
N VAL A 69 3.89 -10.09 0.16
CA VAL A 69 3.44 -11.23 0.97
C VAL A 69 3.53 -12.50 0.13
N LYS A 70 4.27 -13.49 0.62
CA LYS A 70 4.49 -14.78 -0.06
C LYS A 70 3.46 -15.82 0.35
N ASN A 71 3.09 -15.83 1.62
CA ASN A 71 2.12 -16.78 2.16
C ASN A 71 1.47 -16.23 3.43
N VAL A 72 0.22 -16.63 3.68
CA VAL A 72 -0.51 -16.39 4.93
C VAL A 72 -1.08 -17.73 5.38
N VAL A 73 -0.75 -18.16 6.60
CA VAL A 73 -1.19 -19.46 7.15
C VAL A 73 -2.05 -19.21 8.37
N SER A 74 -3.21 -19.86 8.44
CA SER A 74 -4.09 -19.86 9.60
C SER A 74 -3.60 -20.86 10.66
N GLY A 75 -3.69 -20.52 11.94
CA GLY A 75 -3.22 -21.39 13.01
C GLY A 75 -3.46 -20.86 14.41
N TYR A 76 -2.72 -21.43 15.36
CA TYR A 76 -2.88 -21.25 16.79
C TYR A 76 -1.57 -20.87 17.46
N THR A 77 -1.59 -19.86 18.34
CA THR A 77 -0.39 -19.40 19.07
C THR A 77 -0.76 -18.73 20.40
N GLY A 78 0.24 -18.54 21.26
CA GLY A 78 0.12 -17.80 22.52
C GLY A 78 -0.45 -18.60 23.70
N GLY A 79 -0.83 -19.86 23.49
CA GLY A 79 -1.28 -20.79 24.53
C GLY A 79 -0.22 -21.79 24.98
N GLU A 80 -0.58 -22.61 25.97
CA GLU A 80 0.33 -23.58 26.61
C GLU A 80 0.13 -25.01 26.11
N THR A 81 -1.05 -25.33 25.56
CA THR A 81 -1.36 -26.68 25.09
C THR A 81 -0.50 -27.04 23.88
N SER A 82 0.14 -28.20 23.90
CA SER A 82 0.91 -28.71 22.77
C SER A 82 0.00 -29.35 21.72
N ASN A 83 0.32 -29.12 20.43
CA ASN A 83 -0.39 -29.67 19.28
C ASN A 83 -1.93 -29.52 19.39
N PRO A 84 -2.44 -28.29 19.57
CA PRO A 84 -3.87 -28.05 19.68
C PRO A 84 -4.60 -28.40 18.38
N THR A 85 -5.89 -28.74 18.49
CA THR A 85 -6.81 -28.90 17.35
C THR A 85 -7.84 -27.78 17.40
N TYR A 86 -8.57 -27.57 16.30
CA TYR A 86 -9.64 -26.59 16.29
C TYR A 86 -10.66 -26.80 17.41
N GLU A 87 -11.04 -28.05 17.70
CA GLU A 87 -11.99 -28.37 18.77
C GLU A 87 -11.46 -27.99 20.15
N SER A 88 -10.16 -28.19 20.40
CA SER A 88 -9.58 -27.82 21.68
C SER A 88 -9.42 -26.30 21.82
N VAL A 89 -9.03 -25.59 20.75
CA VAL A 89 -8.91 -24.12 20.76
C VAL A 89 -10.26 -23.43 20.86
N SER A 90 -11.25 -23.87 20.07
CA SER A 90 -12.60 -23.30 20.11
C SER A 90 -13.31 -23.49 21.45
N SER A 91 -12.86 -24.44 22.29
CA SER A 91 -13.33 -24.58 23.67
C SER A 91 -12.92 -23.40 24.58
N GLY A 92 -11.89 -22.64 24.21
CA GLY A 92 -11.35 -21.51 24.99
C GLY A 92 -10.37 -21.87 26.11
N HIS A 93 -10.08 -23.15 26.35
CA HIS A 93 -9.29 -23.60 27.51
C HIS A 93 -7.79 -23.76 27.24
N THR A 94 -7.33 -23.69 25.98
CA THR A 94 -5.93 -23.98 25.62
C THR A 94 -4.98 -22.79 25.80
N GLY A 95 -5.54 -21.59 25.97
CA GLY A 95 -4.83 -20.31 25.97
C GLY A 95 -4.42 -19.81 24.58
N HIS A 96 -4.57 -20.64 23.54
CA HIS A 96 -4.22 -20.24 22.17
C HIS A 96 -5.23 -19.24 21.62
N ALA A 97 -4.73 -18.27 20.85
CA ALA A 97 -5.53 -17.46 19.95
C ALA A 97 -5.55 -18.08 18.56
N GLU A 98 -6.68 -17.93 17.86
CA GLU A 98 -6.73 -17.98 16.41
C GLU A 98 -5.86 -16.85 15.85
N ALA A 99 -4.90 -17.22 15.00
CA ALA A 99 -3.90 -16.32 14.47
C ALA A 99 -3.55 -16.65 13.02
N ILE A 100 -2.92 -15.68 12.37
CA ILE A 100 -2.28 -15.85 11.07
C ILE A 100 -0.77 -15.69 11.21
N GLN A 101 -0.03 -16.46 10.42
CA GLN A 101 1.40 -16.28 10.22
C GLN A 101 1.65 -15.84 8.78
N ILE A 102 2.24 -14.66 8.61
CA ILE A 102 2.50 -14.04 7.31
C ILE A 102 3.98 -14.17 7.01
N LYS A 103 4.33 -14.83 5.91
CA LYS A 103 5.68 -14.85 5.38
C LYS A 103 5.79 -13.78 4.29
N PHE A 104 6.69 -12.82 4.47
CA PHE A 104 6.77 -11.65 3.60
C PHE A 104 8.22 -11.29 3.23
N ASP A 105 8.36 -10.61 2.11
CA ASP A 105 9.61 -10.03 1.63
C ASP A 105 9.74 -8.59 2.15
N PRO A 106 10.66 -8.32 3.09
CA PRO A 106 10.85 -7.00 3.69
C PRO A 106 11.34 -5.94 2.69
N GLU A 107 11.84 -6.34 1.51
CA GLU A 107 12.19 -5.40 0.45
C GLU A 107 10.96 -4.90 -0.34
N ARG A 108 9.81 -5.57 -0.19
CA ARG A 108 8.57 -5.28 -0.93
C ARG A 108 7.43 -4.78 -0.04
N VAL A 109 7.35 -5.30 1.19
CA VAL A 109 6.40 -4.84 2.20
C VAL A 109 7.08 -4.87 3.57
N SER A 110 6.97 -3.76 4.31
CA SER A 110 7.56 -3.65 5.64
C SER A 110 6.67 -4.28 6.72
N TYR A 111 7.28 -4.72 7.83
CA TYR A 111 6.54 -5.15 9.01
C TYR A 111 5.59 -4.05 9.54
N LYS A 112 5.99 -2.78 9.42
CA LYS A 112 5.19 -1.62 9.82
C LYS A 112 3.89 -1.52 9.01
N GLU A 113 3.95 -1.73 7.70
CA GLU A 113 2.74 -1.74 6.85
C GLU A 113 1.79 -2.88 7.23
N LEU A 114 2.33 -4.06 7.53
CA LEU A 114 1.53 -5.19 8.00
C LEU A 114 0.84 -4.89 9.35
N VAL A 115 1.55 -4.25 10.29
CA VAL A 115 0.98 -3.80 11.57
C VAL A 115 -0.10 -2.74 11.37
N ASN A 116 0.12 -1.76 10.48
CA ASN A 116 -0.87 -0.73 10.17
C ASN A 116 -2.16 -1.32 9.59
N LEU A 117 -2.04 -2.26 8.64
CA LEU A 117 -3.21 -2.96 8.11
C LEU A 117 -3.90 -3.79 9.20
N PHE A 118 -3.13 -4.46 10.06
CA PHE A 118 -3.70 -5.24 11.17
C PHE A 118 -4.62 -4.40 12.06
N TRP A 119 -4.18 -3.19 12.46
CA TRP A 119 -5.01 -2.26 13.25
C TRP A 119 -6.34 -1.92 12.56
N GLN A 120 -6.33 -1.80 11.23
CA GLN A 120 -7.53 -1.51 10.47
C GLN A 120 -8.51 -2.68 10.44
N GLN A 121 -8.05 -3.92 10.60
CA GLN A 121 -8.90 -5.10 10.51
C GLN A 121 -9.63 -5.46 11.81
N ILE A 122 -9.27 -4.87 12.95
CA ILE A 122 -9.78 -5.25 14.28
C ILE A 122 -10.39 -4.05 15.03
N ASP A 123 -11.24 -4.32 16.03
CA ASP A 123 -11.48 -3.34 17.10
C ASP A 123 -10.35 -3.51 18.15
N PRO A 124 -9.38 -2.59 18.22
CA PRO A 124 -8.25 -2.72 19.12
C PRO A 124 -8.63 -2.51 20.58
N THR A 125 -9.87 -2.09 20.86
CA THR A 125 -10.38 -1.83 22.20
C THR A 125 -11.30 -2.95 22.72
N ASP A 126 -11.53 -4.00 21.93
CA ASP A 126 -12.31 -5.18 22.32
C ASP A 126 -11.43 -6.18 23.09
N ALA A 127 -11.60 -6.21 24.42
CA ALA A 127 -10.89 -7.15 25.30
C ALA A 127 -11.59 -8.52 25.41
N GLY A 128 -12.81 -8.67 24.88
CA GLY A 128 -13.65 -9.87 25.07
C GLY A 128 -13.63 -10.86 23.89
N GLY A 129 -12.81 -10.60 22.87
CA GLY A 129 -12.77 -11.33 21.61
C GLY A 129 -12.65 -10.36 20.43
N SER A 130 -13.35 -10.65 19.34
CA SER A 130 -13.40 -9.80 18.14
C SER A 130 -14.78 -9.94 17.53
N PHE A 131 -15.51 -8.84 17.26
CA PHE A 131 -16.90 -8.76 16.73
C PHE A 131 -17.72 -10.07 16.72
N VAL A 132 -18.81 -10.28 17.44
CA VAL A 132 -19.53 -11.59 17.51
C VAL A 132 -18.74 -12.85 17.93
N ASP A 133 -17.47 -13.03 17.56
CA ASP A 133 -16.60 -14.10 18.01
C ASP A 133 -16.07 -13.72 19.41
N ARG A 134 -16.47 -14.49 20.42
CA ARG A 134 -16.21 -14.17 21.84
C ARG A 134 -15.37 -15.25 22.48
N GLY A 135 -14.46 -14.84 23.37
CA GLY A 135 -13.54 -15.73 24.07
C GLY A 135 -12.08 -15.39 23.81
N SER A 136 -11.21 -15.93 24.68
CA SER A 136 -9.76 -15.69 24.65
C SER A 136 -9.09 -16.17 23.36
N GLN A 137 -9.69 -17.16 22.69
CA GLN A 137 -9.25 -17.65 21.39
C GLN A 137 -9.46 -16.64 20.25
N TYR A 138 -10.32 -15.64 20.45
CA TYR A 138 -10.58 -14.58 19.48
C TYR A 138 -9.97 -13.22 19.89
N ARG A 139 -9.10 -13.21 20.91
CA ARG A 139 -8.43 -11.98 21.36
C ARG A 139 -7.57 -11.37 20.25
N SER A 140 -7.36 -10.06 20.33
CA SER A 140 -6.41 -9.37 19.46
C SER A 140 -5.01 -9.35 20.08
N ALA A 141 -3.99 -9.75 19.31
CA ALA A 141 -2.60 -9.73 19.74
C ALA A 141 -1.62 -9.63 18.56
N ILE A 142 -0.52 -8.92 18.78
CA ILE A 142 0.67 -8.90 17.92
C ILE A 142 1.75 -9.74 18.59
N PHE A 143 2.18 -10.83 17.93
CA PHE A 143 3.24 -11.69 18.41
C PHE A 143 4.57 -11.32 17.73
N TYR A 144 5.43 -10.57 18.43
CA TYR A 144 6.69 -10.10 17.86
C TYR A 144 7.76 -11.21 17.85
N HIS A 145 8.50 -11.31 16.75
CA HIS A 145 9.57 -12.31 16.56
C HIS A 145 10.95 -11.78 16.94
N ASN A 146 11.10 -10.47 17.06
CA ASN A 146 12.35 -9.82 17.46
C ASN A 146 12.09 -8.42 18.04
N GLU A 147 13.16 -7.82 18.57
CA GLU A 147 13.11 -6.51 19.23
C GLU A 147 12.70 -5.37 18.27
N ASN A 148 13.04 -5.47 16.99
CA ASN A 148 12.63 -4.46 16.00
C ASN A 148 11.10 -4.49 15.79
N GLN A 149 10.53 -5.69 15.63
CA GLN A 149 9.09 -5.88 15.54
C GLN A 149 8.36 -5.41 16.81
N ARG A 150 8.92 -5.66 18.00
CA ARG A 150 8.38 -5.15 19.27
C ARG A 150 8.30 -3.63 19.26
N LYS A 151 9.39 -2.95 18.92
CA LYS A 151 9.45 -1.48 18.86
C LYS A 151 8.47 -0.90 17.85
N ILE A 152 8.35 -1.49 16.66
CA ILE A 152 7.40 -1.05 15.63
C ILE A 152 5.96 -1.21 16.12
N ALA A 153 5.62 -2.37 16.69
CA ALA A 153 4.29 -2.63 17.23
C ALA A 153 3.93 -1.65 18.36
N GLU A 154 4.83 -1.45 19.33
CA GLU A 154 4.62 -0.53 20.44
C GLU A 154 4.49 0.93 19.97
N ALA A 155 5.33 1.36 19.03
CA ALA A 155 5.24 2.69 18.42
C ALA A 155 3.91 2.87 17.69
N SER A 156 3.47 1.89 16.90
CA SER A 156 2.19 1.95 16.17
C SER A 156 0.98 2.03 17.11
N ARG A 157 0.99 1.27 18.22
CA ARG A 157 -0.05 1.33 19.26
C ARG A 157 -0.09 2.72 19.90
N ASN A 158 1.07 3.29 20.23
CA ASN A 158 1.14 4.61 20.84
C ASN A 158 0.65 5.71 19.89
N LEU A 159 0.95 5.60 18.58
CA LEU A 159 0.41 6.48 17.55
C LEU A 159 -1.12 6.34 17.44
N LEU A 160 -1.62 5.11 17.49
CA LEU A 160 -3.05 4.85 17.43
C LEU A 160 -3.78 5.42 18.66
N ASP A 161 -3.22 5.28 19.86
CA ASP A 161 -3.79 5.89 21.07
C ASP A 161 -3.73 7.43 21.02
N ALA A 162 -2.65 7.99 20.47
CA ALA A 162 -2.49 9.43 20.30
C ALA A 162 -3.47 10.02 19.26
N SER A 163 -3.87 9.25 18.25
CA SER A 163 -4.81 9.68 17.20
C SER A 163 -6.20 10.01 17.72
N LYS A 164 -6.59 9.47 18.89
CA LYS A 164 -7.93 9.60 19.49
C LYS A 164 -9.08 9.12 18.59
N ILE A 165 -8.79 8.28 17.60
CA ILE A 165 -9.81 7.51 16.84
C ILE A 165 -10.64 6.65 17.81
N PHE A 166 -9.98 6.09 18.83
CA PHE A 166 -10.62 5.32 19.88
C PHE A 166 -10.64 6.07 21.21
N THR A 167 -11.81 6.10 21.84
CA THR A 167 -11.99 6.69 23.18
C THR A 167 -11.73 5.69 24.31
N ARG A 168 -11.84 4.39 24.01
CA ARG A 168 -11.49 3.31 24.94
C ARG A 168 -10.00 2.98 24.82
N PRO A 169 -9.34 2.55 25.91
CA PRO A 169 -7.95 2.10 25.84
C PRO A 169 -7.77 0.94 24.86
N ILE A 170 -6.63 0.91 24.18
CA ILE A 170 -6.24 -0.23 23.34
C ILE A 170 -6.01 -1.46 24.23
N ALA A 171 -6.79 -2.51 23.99
CA ALA A 171 -6.74 -3.80 24.67
C ALA A 171 -5.85 -4.82 23.95
N THR A 172 -5.52 -4.59 22.67
CA THR A 172 -4.67 -5.50 21.88
C THR A 172 -3.31 -5.71 22.51
N GLU A 173 -2.95 -6.98 22.69
CA GLU A 173 -1.71 -7.39 23.31
C GLU A 173 -0.52 -7.24 22.34
N ILE A 174 0.67 -6.90 22.87
CA ILE A 174 1.94 -7.00 22.15
C ILE A 174 2.83 -7.90 22.97
N VAL A 175 3.06 -9.12 22.49
CA VAL A 175 3.66 -10.21 23.27
C VAL A 175 4.71 -10.96 22.45
N GLU A 176 5.66 -11.57 23.14
CA GLU A 176 6.72 -12.36 22.49
C GLU A 176 6.12 -13.58 21.78
N PHE A 177 6.50 -13.77 20.52
CA PHE A 177 6.19 -14.99 19.80
C PHE A 177 6.95 -16.19 20.39
N LYS A 178 6.25 -17.29 20.66
CA LYS A 178 6.86 -18.53 21.16
C LYS A 178 6.77 -19.68 20.15
N LYS A 179 5.56 -20.02 19.74
CA LYS A 179 5.30 -21.16 18.85
C LYS A 179 3.99 -21.01 18.11
N PHE A 180 3.99 -21.41 16.85
CA PHE A 180 2.82 -21.48 15.99
C PHE A 180 2.47 -22.95 15.71
N TYR A 181 1.18 -23.25 15.65
CA TYR A 181 0.65 -24.54 15.20
C TYR A 181 -0.29 -24.27 14.04
N ASP A 182 0.01 -24.84 12.88
CA ASP A 182 -0.87 -24.71 11.71
C ASP A 182 -2.26 -25.29 12.04
N ALA A 183 -3.30 -24.56 11.65
CA ALA A 183 -4.66 -25.08 11.68
C ALA A 183 -4.82 -26.15 10.59
N GLU A 184 -5.82 -27.01 10.76
CA GLU A 184 -6.12 -28.10 9.83
C GLU A 184 -6.37 -27.58 8.40
N ASP A 185 -6.07 -28.39 7.38
CA ASP A 185 -6.09 -27.98 5.96
C ASP A 185 -7.42 -27.37 5.48
N TYR A 186 -8.54 -27.72 6.13
CA TYR A 186 -9.85 -27.18 5.78
C TYR A 186 -10.01 -25.71 6.21
N HIS A 187 -9.19 -25.23 7.14
CA HIS A 187 -9.16 -23.82 7.58
C HIS A 187 -8.31 -22.93 6.68
N GLN A 188 -7.28 -23.46 6.05
CA GLN A 188 -6.40 -22.71 5.14
C GLN A 188 -7.19 -22.27 3.90
N ASP A 189 -7.02 -21.03 3.43
CA ASP A 189 -7.71 -20.50 2.25
C ASP A 189 -9.25 -20.66 2.31
N TYR A 190 -9.84 -20.61 3.51
CA TYR A 190 -11.26 -20.94 3.68
C TYR A 190 -12.17 -20.07 2.81
N TYR A 191 -11.80 -18.80 2.62
CA TYR A 191 -12.53 -17.87 1.77
C TYR A 191 -12.52 -18.25 0.28
N LYS A 192 -11.47 -18.94 -0.19
CA LYS A 192 -11.37 -19.48 -1.57
C LYS A 192 -12.14 -20.79 -1.69
N LYS A 193 -12.00 -21.68 -0.70
CA LYS A 193 -12.62 -23.01 -0.69
C LYS A 193 -14.14 -22.97 -0.45
N ASN A 194 -14.60 -22.02 0.36
CA ASN A 194 -16.00 -21.90 0.81
C ASN A 194 -16.55 -20.46 0.65
N PRO A 195 -16.51 -19.86 -0.55
CA PRO A 195 -16.72 -18.43 -0.74
C PRO A 195 -18.12 -17.93 -0.32
N ILE A 196 -19.17 -18.73 -0.52
CA ILE A 196 -20.55 -18.35 -0.14
C ILE A 196 -20.69 -18.32 1.38
N ARG A 197 -20.24 -19.39 2.06
CA ARG A 197 -20.32 -19.50 3.52
C ARG A 197 -19.44 -18.46 4.20
N TYR A 198 -18.24 -18.25 3.67
CA TYR A 198 -17.34 -17.20 4.14
C TYR A 198 -17.96 -15.81 4.02
N LYS A 199 -18.49 -15.43 2.84
CA LYS A 199 -19.11 -14.11 2.64
C LYS A 199 -20.29 -13.88 3.58
N PHE A 200 -21.15 -14.88 3.77
CA PHE A 200 -22.26 -14.79 4.71
C PHE A 200 -21.77 -14.61 6.16
N TYR A 201 -20.77 -15.37 6.57
CA TYR A 201 -20.17 -15.25 7.90
C TYR A 201 -19.51 -13.88 8.11
N ARG A 202 -18.62 -13.46 7.19
CA ARG A 202 -17.90 -12.18 7.22
C ARG A 202 -18.88 -11.00 7.32
N TYR A 203 -19.92 -10.99 6.48
CA TYR A 203 -20.94 -9.95 6.51
C TYR A 203 -21.66 -9.87 7.86
N ARG A 204 -21.93 -11.02 8.51
CA ARG A 204 -22.62 -11.07 9.81
C ARG A 204 -21.70 -10.91 11.01
N SER A 205 -20.38 -10.91 10.81
CA SER A 205 -19.41 -10.80 11.90
C SER A 205 -19.45 -9.43 12.58
N GLY A 206 -19.82 -8.37 11.88
CA GLY A 206 -19.71 -6.99 12.37
C GLY A 206 -18.37 -6.34 12.03
N ARG A 207 -17.41 -7.09 11.48
CA ARG A 207 -16.07 -6.59 11.15
C ARG A 207 -16.10 -5.58 10.01
N ASP A 208 -16.76 -5.89 8.89
CA ASP A 208 -16.82 -4.95 7.76
C ASP A 208 -17.54 -3.66 8.14
N GLN A 209 -18.61 -3.75 8.93
CA GLN A 209 -19.34 -2.60 9.44
C GLN A 209 -18.48 -1.75 10.37
N PHE A 210 -17.64 -2.38 11.20
CA PHE A 210 -16.67 -1.66 12.01
C PHE A 210 -15.61 -1.00 11.14
N ILE A 211 -15.05 -1.71 10.16
CA ILE A 211 -14.03 -1.15 9.27
C ILE A 211 -14.58 0.07 8.55
N GLU A 212 -15.77 -0.06 7.98
CA GLU A 212 -16.48 1.01 7.31
C GLU A 212 -16.75 2.19 8.27
N LYS A 213 -17.27 1.90 9.46
CA LYS A 213 -17.58 2.93 10.46
C LYS A 213 -16.35 3.66 11.00
N THR A 214 -15.21 2.99 11.15
CA THR A 214 -14.05 3.51 11.87
C THR A 214 -13.01 4.10 10.92
N TRP A 215 -12.81 3.45 9.78
CA TRP A 215 -11.75 3.77 8.84
C TRP A 215 -12.26 4.33 7.52
N VAL A 216 -13.56 4.18 7.22
CA VAL A 216 -14.20 4.72 6.00
C VAL A 216 -15.14 5.90 6.32
N LYS A 217 -15.49 6.17 7.59
CA LYS A 217 -16.21 7.40 8.01
C LYS A 217 -15.33 8.64 8.21
N SER A 218 -14.51 8.97 7.23
CA SER A 218 -14.20 10.38 6.93
C SER A 218 -15.02 10.93 5.76
N ASP A 219 -15.95 10.14 5.19
CA ASP A 219 -16.78 10.58 4.05
C ASP A 219 -18.30 10.69 4.31
N ASP A 220 -18.84 10.28 5.48
CA ASP A 220 -20.30 10.06 5.64
C ASP A 220 -21.00 10.76 6.84
N ILE A 221 -20.64 12.02 7.13
CA ILE A 221 -21.46 12.90 8.01
C ILE A 221 -22.56 13.67 7.23
N PHE A 222 -22.65 13.54 5.91
CA PHE A 222 -23.70 14.16 5.09
C PHE A 222 -24.48 13.16 4.24
N SER A 223 -25.29 12.28 4.85
CA SER A 223 -26.53 11.80 4.22
C SER A 223 -27.42 10.95 5.15
N ILE A 224 -27.95 11.56 6.21
CA ILE A 224 -29.29 11.14 6.66
C ILE A 224 -30.30 11.98 5.87
N SER A 225 -30.65 11.49 4.68
CA SER A 225 -32.05 11.44 4.22
C SER A 225 -32.11 10.58 2.96
N GLN A 226 -32.45 9.30 3.13
CA GLN A 226 -33.26 8.64 2.12
C GLN A 226 -34.51 9.51 1.92
N ASP A 227 -34.66 10.08 0.74
CA ASP A 227 -35.81 9.77 -0.11
C ASP A 227 -35.58 10.31 -1.53
N ALA A 228 -35.95 9.47 -2.49
CA ALA A 228 -36.19 9.74 -3.91
C ALA A 228 -34.99 9.77 -4.89
N SER A 229 -34.57 8.54 -5.23
CA SER A 229 -34.79 7.95 -6.57
C SER A 229 -33.83 8.26 -7.74
N SER A 230 -33.42 7.15 -8.38
CA SER A 230 -33.12 6.99 -9.81
C SER A 230 -31.78 7.54 -10.28
N SER A 231 -30.92 6.85 -11.02
CA SER A 231 -31.05 5.61 -11.79
C SER A 231 -29.67 5.29 -12.41
N ASN A 232 -29.39 3.97 -12.56
CA ASN A 232 -28.67 3.29 -13.65
C ASN A 232 -27.31 3.87 -14.15
N GLY A 233 -26.23 3.12 -14.30
CA GLY A 233 -26.01 1.68 -14.34
C GLY A 233 -24.70 1.39 -15.08
N SER A 234 -24.12 0.21 -14.77
CA SER A 234 -23.30 -0.71 -15.58
C SER A 234 -22.30 -0.19 -16.64
N PHE A 235 -21.18 -0.82 -16.97
CA PHE A 235 -20.35 -1.94 -16.50
C PHE A 235 -19.31 -2.13 -17.65
N SER A 236 -18.15 -2.71 -17.35
CA SER A 236 -17.29 -3.51 -18.27
C SER A 236 -16.62 -2.84 -19.48
N GLU A 237 -15.49 -3.31 -20.01
CA GLU A 237 -14.45 -4.28 -19.62
C GLU A 237 -13.36 -4.25 -20.73
N GLN A 238 -12.13 -4.62 -20.34
CA GLN A 238 -11.20 -5.50 -21.08
C GLN A 238 -10.48 -4.97 -22.34
N ARG A 239 -9.14 -4.88 -22.27
CA ARG A 239 -8.13 -5.88 -22.72
C ARG A 239 -7.54 -5.44 -24.07
N ASP A 240 -6.27 -5.61 -24.41
CA ASP A 240 -5.19 -6.43 -23.85
C ASP A 240 -3.85 -5.98 -24.44
N SER A 241 -2.77 -6.37 -23.75
CA SER A 241 -1.47 -6.84 -24.28
C SER A 241 -0.61 -5.93 -25.19
N SER A 242 0.72 -5.85 -25.10
CA SER A 242 1.75 -6.42 -24.22
C SER A 242 3.11 -6.03 -24.82
N SER A 243 4.05 -5.52 -24.01
CA SER A 243 5.48 -5.91 -24.08
C SER A 243 6.29 -5.26 -22.94
N THR A 244 6.84 -6.11 -22.06
CA THR A 244 7.94 -5.92 -21.06
C THR A 244 7.70 -5.09 -19.78
N PRO A 245 7.65 -5.67 -18.55
CA PRO A 245 7.41 -4.92 -17.31
C PRO A 245 8.69 -4.61 -16.51
N SER A 246 9.07 -3.33 -16.46
CA SER A 246 9.95 -2.76 -15.44
C SER A 246 9.16 -2.64 -14.12
N SER A 247 9.16 -3.69 -13.29
CA SER A 247 8.35 -3.73 -12.07
C SER A 247 9.01 -2.99 -10.90
N ARG A 248 9.11 -1.65 -11.01
CA ARG A 248 9.45 -0.74 -9.89
C ARG A 248 8.89 0.69 -10.01
N ASN A 249 8.02 1.00 -10.97
CA ASN A 249 7.58 2.37 -11.18
C ASN A 249 6.06 2.48 -11.35
N ASN A 250 5.34 2.70 -10.25
CA ASN A 250 3.99 3.29 -10.31
C ASN A 250 4.07 4.83 -10.30
N PHE A 251 5.20 5.44 -10.67
CA PHE A 251 5.22 6.86 -11.00
C PHE A 251 4.62 7.02 -12.39
N TYR A 252 3.80 8.06 -12.58
CA TYR A 252 3.31 8.39 -13.91
C TYR A 252 4.55 8.61 -14.80
N ASP A 253 4.78 7.75 -15.80
CA ASP A 253 5.90 7.88 -16.74
C ASP A 253 5.70 9.17 -17.56
N LEU A 254 6.10 10.30 -17.00
CA LEU A 254 5.87 11.66 -17.48
C LEU A 254 7.18 12.29 -17.94
N SER A 255 7.95 11.54 -18.73
CA SER A 255 9.14 12.02 -19.44
C SER A 255 8.77 13.17 -20.41
N GLY A 256 8.63 14.39 -19.87
CA GLY A 256 8.16 15.53 -20.65
C GLY A 256 8.25 16.91 -19.99
N GLN A 257 8.59 17.05 -18.70
CA GLN A 257 8.82 18.37 -18.07
C GLN A 257 10.30 18.81 -18.07
N SER A 258 11.22 18.00 -18.60
CA SER A 258 12.65 18.20 -18.36
C SER A 258 13.24 19.47 -19.01
N SER A 259 12.86 19.85 -20.23
CA SER A 259 13.58 20.92 -20.93
C SER A 259 13.26 22.34 -20.44
N GLU A 260 12.00 22.63 -20.05
CA GLU A 260 11.63 23.96 -19.59
C GLU A 260 12.05 24.20 -18.14
N MET A 261 11.87 23.20 -17.28
CA MET A 261 12.26 23.28 -15.87
C MET A 261 13.78 23.34 -15.67
N GLU A 262 14.58 22.69 -16.54
CA GLU A 262 16.04 22.83 -16.53
C GLU A 262 16.53 24.26 -16.75
N SER A 263 15.72 25.11 -17.41
CA SER A 263 16.04 26.51 -17.65
C SER A 263 15.51 27.47 -16.58
N PHE A 264 14.77 26.96 -15.59
CA PHE A 264 14.16 27.75 -14.53
C PHE A 264 15.22 28.54 -13.73
N LYS A 265 14.94 29.83 -13.50
CA LYS A 265 15.73 30.69 -12.62
C LYS A 265 14.85 31.18 -11.50
N LEU A 266 15.24 30.86 -10.27
CA LEU A 266 14.54 31.33 -9.07
C LEU A 266 14.47 32.87 -9.08
N PRO A 267 13.28 33.48 -9.00
CA PRO A 267 13.14 34.93 -8.91
C PRO A 267 13.84 35.49 -7.66
N SER A 268 14.23 36.76 -7.72
CA SER A 268 14.82 37.43 -6.56
C SER A 268 13.80 37.58 -5.42
N ASP A 269 14.31 37.71 -4.19
CA ASP A 269 13.49 37.91 -2.99
C ASP A 269 12.48 39.06 -3.12
N SER A 270 12.91 40.18 -3.72
CA SER A 270 12.06 41.35 -3.96
C SER A 270 10.94 41.07 -4.97
N GLU A 271 11.21 40.24 -5.98
CA GLU A 271 10.19 39.82 -6.95
C GLU A 271 9.20 38.84 -6.31
N LEU A 272 9.68 37.89 -5.50
CA LEU A 272 8.83 36.95 -4.78
C LEU A 272 7.87 37.68 -3.83
N LYS A 273 8.34 38.69 -3.07
CA LYS A 273 7.49 39.51 -2.19
C LYS A 273 6.43 40.33 -2.93
N LYS A 274 6.62 40.60 -4.24
CA LYS A 274 5.62 41.28 -5.07
C LYS A 274 4.61 40.32 -5.70
N LYS A 275 5.03 39.08 -5.97
CA LYS A 275 4.22 38.05 -6.64
C LYS A 275 3.39 37.22 -5.67
N LEU A 276 3.94 36.88 -4.52
CA LEU A 276 3.32 36.01 -3.52
C LEU A 276 2.54 36.82 -2.50
N THR A 277 1.45 36.23 -1.99
CA THR A 277 0.80 36.76 -0.79
C THR A 277 1.69 36.59 0.44
N PRO A 278 1.46 37.33 1.54
CA PRO A 278 2.27 37.21 2.75
C PRO A 278 2.39 35.78 3.28
N ILE A 279 1.29 35.00 3.28
CA ILE A 279 1.32 33.61 3.77
C ILE A 279 2.05 32.67 2.80
N GLN A 280 1.90 32.87 1.49
CA GLN A 280 2.63 32.08 0.48
C GLN A 280 4.14 32.30 0.58
N TYR A 281 4.56 33.56 0.75
CA TYR A 281 5.96 33.90 0.96
C TYR A 281 6.48 33.30 2.29
N GLU A 282 5.72 33.45 3.38
CA GLU A 282 6.10 32.94 4.70
C GLU A 282 6.28 31.41 4.69
N VAL A 283 5.32 30.68 4.12
CA VAL A 283 5.40 29.22 3.99
C VAL A 283 6.58 28.83 3.10
N THR A 284 6.63 29.32 1.86
CA THR A 284 7.60 28.81 0.88
C THR A 284 9.04 29.21 1.15
N ARG A 285 9.28 30.40 1.74
CA ARG A 285 10.64 30.97 1.91
C ARG A 285 11.14 30.95 3.36
N ASN A 286 10.26 31.07 4.33
CA ASN A 286 10.62 31.14 5.76
C ASN A 286 10.26 29.86 6.52
N ASN A 287 9.92 28.77 5.82
CA ASN A 287 9.49 27.49 6.39
C ASN A 287 8.28 27.64 7.35
N GLY A 288 7.41 28.61 7.07
CA GLY A 288 6.18 28.80 7.81
C GLY A 288 5.19 27.65 7.60
N THR A 289 4.17 27.58 8.46
CA THR A 289 3.06 26.63 8.31
C THR A 289 1.74 27.39 8.40
N GLU A 290 0.87 27.20 7.42
CA GLU A 290 -0.46 27.82 7.41
C GLU A 290 -1.39 27.14 8.44
N LYS A 291 -2.52 27.77 8.75
CA LYS A 291 -3.47 27.23 9.73
C LYS A 291 -4.26 26.04 9.15
N ALA A 292 -4.39 24.98 9.95
CA ALA A 292 -5.25 23.85 9.65
C ALA A 292 -6.71 24.30 9.41
N PHE A 293 -7.37 23.68 8.42
CA PHE A 293 -8.77 23.93 8.01
C PHE A 293 -9.09 25.37 7.59
N GLN A 294 -8.08 26.24 7.49
CA GLN A 294 -8.20 27.65 7.09
C GLN A 294 -7.26 27.93 5.93
N ASN A 295 -7.31 27.06 4.93
CA ASN A 295 -6.48 27.13 3.75
C ASN A 295 -7.29 26.70 2.51
N GLU A 296 -6.73 26.89 1.31
CA GLU A 296 -7.49 26.79 0.08
C GLU A 296 -7.76 25.35 -0.37
N TYR A 297 -6.88 24.40 -0.04
CA TYR A 297 -6.90 23.07 -0.65
C TYR A 297 -7.11 21.91 0.32
N TRP A 298 -7.32 22.14 1.62
CA TRP A 298 -7.58 21.03 2.56
C TRP A 298 -8.77 20.17 2.11
N ASP A 299 -9.89 20.79 1.72
CA ASP A 299 -11.12 20.12 1.28
C ASP A 299 -11.29 20.02 -0.24
N ASN A 300 -10.33 20.51 -1.03
CA ASN A 300 -10.44 20.44 -2.50
C ASN A 300 -10.49 18.98 -2.98
N LYS A 301 -11.53 18.64 -3.76
CA LYS A 301 -11.77 17.31 -4.37
C LYS A 301 -11.81 17.33 -5.91
N LYS A 302 -11.53 18.46 -6.55
CA LYS A 302 -11.57 18.57 -8.03
C LYS A 302 -10.46 17.74 -8.67
N GLU A 303 -10.71 17.21 -9.88
CA GLU A 303 -9.67 16.56 -10.68
C GLU A 303 -8.68 17.60 -11.20
N GLY A 304 -7.38 17.34 -11.03
CA GLY A 304 -6.32 18.24 -11.48
C GLY A 304 -5.00 17.97 -10.77
N ILE A 305 -4.00 18.81 -11.04
CA ILE A 305 -2.68 18.72 -10.41
C ILE A 305 -2.40 19.91 -9.50
N TYR A 306 -1.50 19.71 -8.55
CA TYR A 306 -0.96 20.75 -7.70
C TYR A 306 0.49 21.02 -8.12
N VAL A 307 0.76 22.27 -8.45
CA VAL A 307 2.08 22.75 -8.87
C VAL A 307 2.68 23.63 -7.79
N ASP A 308 4.01 23.73 -7.73
CA ASP A 308 4.70 24.71 -6.88
C ASP A 308 4.27 26.13 -7.28
N ILE A 309 3.84 26.93 -6.31
CA ILE A 309 3.40 28.29 -6.57
C ILE A 309 4.52 29.21 -7.04
N VAL A 310 5.78 28.86 -6.78
CA VAL A 310 6.95 29.66 -7.17
C VAL A 310 7.46 29.30 -8.56
N SER A 311 7.70 28.01 -8.81
CA SER A 311 8.30 27.54 -10.06
C SER A 311 7.29 27.10 -11.12
N GLY A 312 6.10 26.70 -10.71
CA GLY A 312 5.13 26.01 -11.56
C GLY A 312 5.46 24.54 -11.83
N GLU A 313 6.48 23.96 -11.17
CA GLU A 313 6.79 22.53 -11.32
C GLU A 313 5.63 21.67 -10.81
N ALA A 314 5.29 20.58 -11.50
CA ALA A 314 4.22 19.70 -11.04
C ALA A 314 4.68 18.87 -9.84
N LEU A 315 3.91 18.90 -8.74
CA LEU A 315 4.28 18.26 -7.47
C LEU A 315 3.39 17.07 -7.13
N PHE A 316 2.07 17.24 -7.20
CA PHE A 316 1.10 16.23 -6.77
C PHE A 316 -0.09 16.14 -7.72
N SER A 317 -0.73 14.97 -7.76
CA SER A 317 -2.00 14.75 -8.46
C SER A 317 -3.15 14.68 -7.46
N SER A 318 -4.33 15.17 -7.84
CA SER A 318 -5.55 14.96 -7.05
C SER A 318 -5.93 13.48 -6.90
N ARG A 319 -5.44 12.59 -7.78
CA ARG A 319 -5.62 11.12 -7.67
C ARG A 319 -4.90 10.52 -6.46
N ASP A 320 -3.85 11.19 -6.00
CA ASP A 320 -3.05 10.78 -4.86
C ASP A 320 -3.40 11.58 -3.60
N LYS A 321 -4.35 12.53 -3.70
CA LYS A 321 -4.85 13.32 -2.57
C LYS A 321 -5.89 12.52 -1.79
N PHE A 322 -5.82 12.59 -0.46
CA PHE A 322 -6.81 11.97 0.43
C PHE A 322 -7.14 12.88 1.61
N ASP A 323 -8.25 12.57 2.29
CA ASP A 323 -8.61 13.26 3.53
C ASP A 323 -7.90 12.61 4.72
N SER A 324 -6.95 13.33 5.30
CA SER A 324 -6.20 12.86 6.47
C SER A 324 -6.79 13.30 7.80
N GLY A 325 -7.80 14.19 7.80
CA GLY A 325 -8.32 14.82 9.01
C GLY A 325 -7.36 15.79 9.71
N THR A 326 -6.18 16.10 9.14
CA THR A 326 -5.22 17.02 9.78
C THR A 326 -5.52 18.50 9.50
N GLY A 327 -6.32 18.79 8.48
CA GLY A 327 -6.65 20.15 8.05
C GLY A 327 -5.67 20.77 7.05
N TRP A 328 -4.75 19.97 6.49
CA TRP A 328 -3.91 20.36 5.34
C TRP A 328 -4.07 19.35 4.20
N PRO A 329 -3.93 19.76 2.93
CA PRO A 329 -3.95 18.83 1.82
C PRO A 329 -2.89 17.74 2.01
N SER A 330 -3.32 16.49 1.90
CA SER A 330 -2.51 15.31 2.18
C SER A 330 -2.46 14.39 0.98
N PHE A 331 -1.27 13.90 0.64
CA PHE A 331 -1.04 13.05 -0.54
C PHE A 331 -0.28 11.79 -0.16
N THR A 332 -0.53 10.69 -0.88
CA THR A 332 0.16 9.42 -0.66
C THR A 332 1.56 9.39 -1.30
N ARG A 333 1.77 10.17 -2.37
CA ARG A 333 3.02 10.23 -3.14
C ARG A 333 3.08 11.47 -4.04
N PRO A 334 4.28 11.90 -4.47
CA PRO A 334 4.43 12.92 -5.51
C PRO A 334 4.06 12.40 -6.90
N ILE A 335 3.87 13.35 -7.82
CA ILE A 335 3.58 13.09 -9.23
C ILE A 335 4.78 12.49 -9.97
N ASP A 336 6.00 12.88 -9.58
CA ASP A 336 7.27 12.33 -10.05
C ASP A 336 8.21 12.13 -8.86
N LYS A 337 8.98 11.04 -8.85
CA LYS A 337 9.93 10.75 -7.76
C LYS A 337 11.01 11.83 -7.59
N ASN A 338 11.28 12.61 -8.63
CA ASN A 338 12.28 13.65 -8.66
C ASN A 338 11.70 15.04 -8.44
N SER A 339 10.38 15.22 -8.30
CA SER A 339 9.80 16.56 -8.11
C SER A 339 10.02 17.09 -6.69
N LEU A 340 10.39 16.24 -5.72
CA LEU A 340 10.56 16.62 -4.32
C LEU A 340 12.00 16.42 -3.85
N VAL A 341 12.39 17.21 -2.85
CA VAL A 341 13.59 17.03 -2.03
C VAL A 341 13.15 16.80 -0.58
N GLU A 342 13.58 15.67 -0.02
CA GLU A 342 13.29 15.28 1.35
C GLU A 342 14.51 15.57 2.24
N LYS A 343 14.34 16.39 3.29
CA LYS A 343 15.42 16.75 4.24
C LYS A 343 15.06 16.29 5.64
N GLN A 344 15.97 15.57 6.29
CA GLN A 344 15.78 15.19 7.70
C GLN A 344 16.02 16.39 8.60
N GLU A 345 15.03 16.71 9.42
CA GLU A 345 15.09 17.75 10.44
C GLU A 345 14.90 17.16 11.85
N LYS A 346 15.53 17.79 12.84
CA LYS A 346 15.29 17.49 14.25
C LYS A 346 14.05 18.26 14.69
N GLY A 347 12.93 17.57 14.82
CA GLY A 347 11.71 18.16 15.36
C GLY A 347 11.90 18.54 16.82
N LEU A 348 11.49 19.76 17.19
CA LEU A 348 11.60 20.26 18.56
C LEU A 348 10.77 19.43 19.57
N PHE A 349 9.75 18.70 19.09
CA PHE A 349 8.82 17.89 19.90
C PHE A 349 8.52 16.49 19.35
N PHE A 350 8.75 16.22 18.05
CA PHE A 350 8.32 14.99 17.36
C PHE A 350 9.49 14.29 16.66
N GLY A 351 10.48 13.78 17.40
CA GLY A 351 11.56 12.98 16.82
C GLY A 351 12.23 13.60 15.58
N ASN A 352 12.72 12.77 14.65
CA ASN A 352 13.14 13.24 13.33
C ASN A 352 11.89 13.46 12.46
N VAL A 353 11.76 14.63 11.85
CA VAL A 353 10.69 14.96 10.89
C VAL A 353 11.34 15.06 9.51
N ILE A 354 10.67 14.59 8.46
CA ILE A 354 11.17 14.72 7.09
C ILE A 354 10.49 15.95 6.47
N GLU A 355 11.24 17.03 6.31
CA GLU A 355 10.82 18.21 5.57
C GLU A 355 10.75 17.87 4.07
N VAL A 356 9.69 18.35 3.42
CA VAL A 356 9.47 18.19 1.98
C VAL A 356 9.57 19.55 1.31
N ARG A 357 10.43 19.65 0.28
CA ARG A 357 10.65 20.87 -0.51
C ARG A 357 10.51 20.61 -2.00
N SER A 358 10.15 21.65 -2.76
CA SER A 358 10.14 21.61 -4.23
C SER A 358 11.58 21.57 -4.78
N ARG A 359 11.80 20.90 -5.90
CA ARG A 359 13.15 20.67 -6.43
C ARG A 359 13.76 21.93 -7.02
N TYR A 360 13.03 22.66 -7.86
CA TYR A 360 13.62 23.76 -8.64
C TYR A 360 13.60 25.09 -7.89
N ALA A 361 12.59 25.36 -7.07
CA ALA A 361 12.54 26.60 -6.28
C ALA A 361 13.06 26.47 -4.84
N ASP A 362 13.29 25.24 -4.36
CA ASP A 362 13.57 24.96 -2.94
C ASP A 362 12.48 25.60 -2.05
N SER A 363 11.22 25.57 -2.48
CA SER A 363 10.08 26.04 -1.69
C SER A 363 9.81 25.05 -0.56
N HIS A 364 9.69 25.52 0.69
CA HIS A 364 9.16 24.67 1.76
C HIS A 364 7.70 24.34 1.46
N LEU A 365 7.39 23.03 1.40
CA LEU A 365 6.05 22.54 1.08
C LEU A 365 5.35 22.06 2.35
N GLY A 366 6.04 21.32 3.19
CA GLY A 366 5.50 20.75 4.42
C GLY A 366 6.35 19.57 4.90
N HIS A 367 5.70 18.50 5.33
CA HIS A 367 6.38 17.36 5.94
C HIS A 367 5.82 16.03 5.46
N LEU A 368 6.71 15.03 5.41
CA LEU A 368 6.40 13.64 5.15
C LEU A 368 6.30 12.89 6.48
N PHE A 369 5.18 12.18 6.64
CA PHE A 369 4.92 11.32 7.77
C PHE A 369 4.72 9.89 7.29
N GLU A 370 5.14 8.92 8.11
CA GLU A 370 4.94 7.49 7.86
C GLU A 370 3.69 6.96 8.60
N ASP A 371 2.65 7.78 8.69
CA ASP A 371 1.36 7.51 9.34
C ASP A 371 0.19 7.47 8.33
N GLY A 372 0.50 7.39 7.03
CA GLY A 372 -0.50 7.27 5.97
C GLY A 372 -1.26 5.95 6.06
N HIS A 373 -2.58 6.00 5.86
CA HIS A 373 -3.48 4.85 5.95
C HIS A 373 -3.76 4.17 4.60
N LEU A 374 -3.20 4.69 3.50
CA LEU A 374 -3.32 4.17 2.13
C LEU A 374 -2.04 3.39 1.73
N PRO A 375 -2.09 2.54 0.67
CA PRO A 375 -0.94 1.77 0.21
C PRO A 375 0.32 2.64 0.05
N GLY A 376 1.42 2.24 0.68
CA GLY A 376 2.68 2.99 0.79
C GLY A 376 2.92 3.63 2.16
N GLY A 377 1.90 3.77 3.02
CA GLY A 377 2.08 4.19 4.42
C GLY A 377 2.57 5.63 4.63
N LEU A 378 2.73 6.39 3.54
CA LEU A 378 3.24 7.75 3.53
C LEU A 378 2.11 8.78 3.49
N ARG A 379 2.31 9.89 4.18
CA ARG A 379 1.45 11.07 4.16
C ARG A 379 2.31 12.31 3.95
N TYR A 380 2.28 12.83 2.73
CA TYR A 380 2.80 14.13 2.38
C TYR A 380 1.79 15.18 2.82
N CYS A 381 2.04 15.82 3.96
CA CYS A 381 1.19 16.87 4.55
C CYS A 381 1.71 18.23 4.09
N ILE A 382 1.01 18.86 3.15
CA ILE A 382 1.52 20.00 2.39
C ILE A 382 0.70 21.26 2.71
N ASN A 383 1.34 22.42 2.73
CA ASN A 383 0.65 23.70 2.84
C ASN A 383 0.03 24.07 1.49
N SER A 384 -1.26 24.42 1.48
CA SER A 384 -1.95 24.99 0.31
C SER A 384 -1.27 26.26 -0.18
N ALA A 385 -0.76 27.10 0.72
CA ALA A 385 -0.01 28.31 0.39
C ALA A 385 1.31 28.05 -0.37
N ALA A 386 1.79 26.81 -0.44
CA ALA A 386 2.93 26.44 -1.29
C ALA A 386 2.50 25.92 -2.68
N LEU A 387 1.20 25.73 -2.90
CA LEU A 387 0.64 25.08 -4.07
C LEU A 387 -0.20 26.06 -4.89
N ARG A 388 -0.32 25.76 -6.19
CA ARG A 388 -1.37 26.28 -7.06
C ARG A 388 -2.07 25.08 -7.70
N PHE A 389 -3.39 25.02 -7.60
CA PHE A 389 -4.17 23.96 -8.23
C PHE A 389 -4.49 24.30 -9.69
N ILE A 390 -4.29 23.33 -10.59
CA ILE A 390 -4.65 23.42 -12.01
C ILE A 390 -5.71 22.36 -12.28
N PRO A 391 -6.98 22.75 -12.52
CA PRO A 391 -8.05 21.82 -12.87
C PRO A 391 -7.70 21.01 -14.12
N LYS A 392 -8.17 19.76 -14.18
CA LYS A 392 -7.96 18.83 -15.31
C LYS A 392 -8.30 19.49 -16.65
N GLU A 393 -9.42 20.20 -16.71
CA GLU A 393 -9.91 20.91 -17.89
C GLU A 393 -8.98 22.03 -18.39
N ASN A 394 -8.07 22.53 -17.55
CA ASN A 394 -7.14 23.60 -17.89
C ASN A 394 -5.71 23.11 -18.18
N LEU A 395 -5.42 21.81 -18.00
CA LEU A 395 -4.06 21.28 -18.09
C LEU A 395 -3.41 21.59 -19.44
N ALA A 396 -4.02 21.24 -20.57
CA ALA A 396 -3.48 21.57 -21.89
C ALA A 396 -3.31 23.08 -22.10
N SER A 397 -4.31 23.90 -21.74
CA SER A 397 -4.26 25.35 -21.97
C SER A 397 -3.19 26.07 -21.15
N GLU A 398 -2.82 25.50 -20.00
CA GLU A 398 -1.80 26.06 -19.10
C GLU A 398 -0.41 25.43 -19.29
N GLY A 399 -0.21 24.58 -20.30
CA GLY A 399 1.10 23.97 -20.61
C GLY A 399 1.38 22.66 -19.87
N TYR A 400 0.39 22.08 -19.20
CA TYR A 400 0.47 20.82 -18.45
C TYR A 400 -0.24 19.66 -19.16
N GLY A 401 -0.45 19.73 -20.48
CA GLY A 401 -1.19 18.72 -21.25
C GLY A 401 -0.64 17.29 -21.09
N ASN A 402 0.67 17.13 -20.87
CA ASN A 402 1.28 15.82 -20.61
C ASN A 402 0.73 15.10 -19.37
N TYR A 403 0.14 15.84 -18.42
CA TYR A 403 -0.44 15.33 -17.18
C TYR A 403 -1.90 14.91 -17.32
N GLU A 404 -2.57 15.20 -18.43
CA GLU A 404 -3.96 14.80 -18.65
C GLU A 404 -4.15 13.28 -18.57
N LYS A 405 -3.12 12.53 -19.00
CA LYS A 405 -3.11 11.06 -18.96
C LYS A 405 -3.20 10.45 -17.56
N ILE A 406 -2.98 11.24 -16.50
CA ILE A 406 -3.18 10.80 -15.11
C ILE A 406 -4.67 10.55 -14.83
N PHE A 407 -5.54 11.29 -15.50
CA PHE A 407 -6.97 11.33 -15.21
C PHE A 407 -7.81 10.60 -16.25
N ASN A 408 -7.17 9.87 -17.17
CA ASN A 408 -7.82 9.18 -18.28
C ASN A 408 -7.88 7.68 -18.05
#